data_AF-A0A5S3YKT7-F1
#
_entry.id   AF-A0A5S3YKT7-F1
#
_cell.length_a   1.000
_cell.length_b   1.000
_cell.length_c   1.000
_cell.angle_alpha   90.00
_cell.angle_beta   90.00
_cell.angle_gamma   90.00
#
_symmetry.space_group_name_H-M   'P 1'
#
loop_
_entity.id
_entity.type
_entity.pdbx_description
1 polymer ?
#
loop_
_entity_poly.entity_id
_entity_poly.type
_entity_poly.pdbx_seq_one_letter_code
_entity_poly.pdbx_strand_id
1 'polypeptide(L)'
;MKLYSINTGYFKLDGGAMFGVVPKSMWQKLNPADENNMCSWALRSLLIEDGDRLILVDTGMGDKQVAKFFGHYYLHGDDSLDRSLAKNGFSRDDIT
;
A
#
# COMPACT_ATOMS: atom_id res chain seq x y z
N MET A 1 20.38 -5.28 -10.96
CA MET A 1 19.22 -5.32 -10.06
C MET A 1 19.32 -4.36 -8.88
N LYS A 2 18.49 -3.32 -8.88
CA LYS A 2 18.25 -2.40 -7.77
C LYS A 2 16.75 -2.43 -7.42
N LEU A 3 16.43 -2.45 -6.13
CA LEU A 3 15.06 -2.60 -5.63
C LEU A 3 14.63 -1.35 -4.88
N TYR A 4 13.39 -0.92 -5.11
CA TYR A 4 12.79 0.21 -4.43
C TYR A 4 11.44 -0.18 -3.85
N SER A 5 11.15 0.32 -2.65
CA SER A 5 9.82 0.24 -2.06
C SER A 5 9.03 1.48 -2.43
N ILE A 6 7.97 1.30 -3.22
CA ILE A 6 7.12 2.39 -3.68
C ILE A 6 5.83 2.38 -2.85
N ASN A 7 5.76 3.25 -1.84
CA ASN A 7 4.54 3.41 -1.06
C ASN A 7 3.48 4.19 -1.87
N THR A 8 2.29 3.65 -2.00
CA THR A 8 1.18 4.25 -2.78
C THR A 8 0.04 4.72 -1.89
N GLY A 9 0.27 4.79 -0.58
CA GLY A 9 -0.67 5.26 0.42
C GLY A 9 -0.99 4.20 1.47
N TYR A 10 -1.90 4.56 2.37
CA TYR A 10 -2.34 3.67 3.44
C TYR A 10 -3.85 3.50 3.41
N PHE A 11 -4.29 2.39 3.97
CA PHE A 11 -5.70 2.05 4.12
C PHE A 11 -5.91 1.31 5.42
N LYS A 12 -7.17 1.15 5.82
CA LYS A 12 -7.54 0.37 6.99
C LYS A 12 -8.38 -0.84 6.65
N LEU A 13 -8.13 -1.93 7.38
CA LEU A 13 -8.98 -3.13 7.41
C LEU A 13 -9.14 -3.62 8.85
N ASP A 14 -10.20 -4.40 9.10
CA ASP A 14 -10.41 -5.05 10.38
C ASP A 14 -9.22 -5.95 10.74
N GLY A 15 -8.63 -5.73 11.91
CA GLY A 15 -7.47 -6.50 12.36
C GLY A 15 -7.79 -7.98 12.55
N GLY A 16 -9.00 -8.32 13.02
CA GLY A 16 -9.42 -9.71 13.18
C GLY A 16 -9.48 -10.45 11.85
N ALA A 17 -10.02 -9.81 10.81
CA ALA A 17 -10.06 -10.36 9.46
C ALA A 17 -8.65 -10.60 8.89
N MET A 18 -7.70 -9.71 9.16
CA MET A 18 -6.32 -9.84 8.65
C MET A 18 -5.47 -10.86 9.40
N PHE A 19 -5.73 -11.05 10.71
CA PHE A 19 -4.97 -11.99 11.55
C PHE A 19 -5.68 -13.33 11.78
N GLY A 20 -6.90 -13.49 11.29
CA GLY A 20 -7.66 -14.74 11.31
C GLY A 20 -7.81 -15.32 12.71
N VAL A 21 -7.26 -16.52 12.93
CA VAL A 21 -7.37 -17.25 14.21
C VAL A 21 -6.50 -16.69 15.33
N VAL A 22 -5.58 -15.76 15.02
CA VAL A 22 -4.66 -15.22 16.03
C VAL A 22 -5.43 -14.29 16.99
N PRO A 23 -5.39 -14.54 18.31
CA PRO A 23 -6.03 -13.67 19.30
C PRO A 23 -5.59 -12.20 19.24
N LYS A 24 -6.57 -11.30 19.37
CA LYS A 24 -6.35 -9.84 19.41
C LYS A 24 -5.33 -9.40 20.47
N SER A 25 -5.34 -10.03 21.63
CA SER A 25 -4.37 -9.79 22.69
C SER A 25 -2.91 -9.96 22.26
N MET A 26 -2.64 -10.74 21.21
CA MET A 26 -1.31 -10.94 20.65
C MET A 26 -1.01 -9.98 19.50
N TRP A 27 -1.83 -9.97 18.44
CA TRP A 27 -1.51 -9.18 17.25
C TRP A 27 -1.61 -7.67 17.47
N GLN A 28 -2.48 -7.19 18.37
CA GLN A 28 -2.66 -5.74 18.58
C GLN A 28 -1.44 -5.06 19.18
N LYS A 29 -0.50 -5.83 19.75
CA LYS A 29 0.77 -5.31 20.27
C LYS A 29 1.71 -4.87 19.14
N LEU A 30 1.62 -5.53 17.98
CA LEU A 30 2.44 -5.25 16.80
C LEU A 30 1.70 -4.34 15.80
N ASN A 31 0.39 -4.53 15.68
CA ASN A 31 -0.47 -3.75 14.80
C ASN A 31 -1.63 -3.17 15.62
N PRO A 32 -1.43 -2.01 16.27
CA PRO A 32 -2.47 -1.36 17.05
C PRO A 32 -3.70 -1.06 16.18
N ALA A 33 -4.85 -1.54 16.62
CA ALA A 33 -6.13 -1.22 16.02
C ALA A 33 -6.73 0.03 16.67
N ASP A 34 -7.57 0.75 15.92
CA ASP A 34 -8.40 1.82 16.48
C ASP A 34 -9.64 1.28 17.21
N GLU A 35 -10.51 2.19 17.65
CA GLU A 35 -11.76 1.89 18.36
C GLU A 35 -12.73 1.00 17.57
N ASN A 36 -12.64 1.00 16.23
CA ASN A 36 -13.45 0.17 15.34
C ASN A 36 -12.77 -1.16 14.97
N ASN A 37 -11.71 -1.54 15.70
CA ASN A 37 -10.88 -2.71 15.42
C ASN A 37 -10.12 -2.64 14.08
N MET A 38 -9.95 -1.44 13.51
CA MET A 38 -9.30 -1.25 12.22
C MET A 38 -7.81 -0.98 12.39
N CYS A 39 -6.98 -1.71 11.65
CA CYS A 39 -5.53 -1.52 11.59
C CYS A 39 -5.15 -0.75 10.31
N SER A 40 -4.06 0.01 10.35
CA SER A 40 -3.51 0.67 9.16
C SER A 40 -2.52 -0.25 8.42
N TRP A 41 -2.60 -0.24 7.09
CA TRP A 41 -1.83 -1.06 6.17
C TRP A 41 -1.24 -0.19 5.07
N ALA A 42 0.02 -0.46 4.71
CA ALA A 42 0.69 0.25 3.63
C ALA A 42 0.47 -0.47 2.29
N LEU A 43 0.11 0.28 1.26
CA LEU A 43 0.04 -0.20 -0.12
C LEU A 43 1.42 -0.02 -0.76
N ARG A 44 2.30 -1.03 -0.62
CA ARG A 44 3.66 -0.96 -1.18
C ARG A 44 3.78 -1.80 -2.44
N SER A 45 4.13 -1.15 -3.54
CA SER A 45 4.60 -1.79 -4.76
C SER A 45 6.12 -2.00 -4.69
N LEU A 46 6.60 -3.01 -5.41
CA LEU A 46 8.03 -3.25 -5.60
C LEU A 46 8.42 -2.75 -6.99
N LEU A 47 9.36 -1.82 -7.03
CA LEU A 47 9.99 -1.39 -8.29
C LEU A 47 11.36 -2.06 -8.41
N ILE A 48 11.60 -2.68 -9.56
CA ILE A 48 12.80 -3.45 -9.87
C ILE A 48 13.47 -2.80 -11.08
N GLU A 49 14.66 -2.28 -10.90
CA GLU A 49 15.52 -1.81 -11.98
C GLU A 49 16.54 -2.91 -12.28
N ASP A 50 16.44 -3.51 -13.47
CA ASP A 50 17.32 -4.59 -13.88
C ASP A 50 17.74 -4.48 -15.35
N GLY A 51 18.96 -3.98 -15.58
CA GLY A 51 19.47 -3.74 -16.92
C GLY A 51 18.70 -2.62 -17.61
N ASP A 52 18.10 -2.94 -18.76
CA ASP A 52 17.26 -2.05 -19.56
C ASP A 52 15.77 -2.14 -19.18
N ARG A 53 15.43 -2.96 -18.17
CA ARG A 53 14.05 -3.14 -17.70
C ARG A 53 13.80 -2.39 -16.40
N LEU A 54 12.62 -1.80 -16.32
CA LEU A 54 12.09 -1.18 -15.11
C LEU A 54 10.72 -1.77 -14.84
N ILE A 55 10.66 -2.69 -13.88
CA ILE A 55 9.49 -3.54 -13.64
C ILE A 55 8.80 -3.07 -12.37
N LEU A 56 7.50 -2.78 -12.46
CA LEU A 56 6.66 -2.47 -11.31
C LEU A 56 5.76 -3.66 -10.99
N VAL A 57 5.87 -4.18 -9.75
CA VAL A 57 4.97 -5.21 -9.21
C VAL A 57 3.88 -4.53 -8.39
N ASP A 58 2.63 -4.74 -8.80
CA ASP A 58 1.40 -4.09 -8.30
C ASP A 58 1.36 -2.56 -8.48
N THR A 59 0.15 -1.99 -8.47
CA THR A 59 -0.09 -0.54 -8.71
C THR A 59 -0.90 0.14 -7.61
N GLY A 60 -0.98 -0.47 -6.44
CA GLY A 60 -1.78 0.04 -5.31
C GLY A 60 -3.27 0.02 -5.61
N MET A 61 -4.01 0.97 -5.01
CA MET A 61 -5.48 1.06 -5.16
C MET A 61 -5.94 1.71 -6.47
N GLY A 62 -5.07 2.51 -7.11
CA GLY A 62 -5.43 3.32 -8.28
C GLY A 62 -6.62 4.24 -8.04
N ASP A 63 -7.30 4.62 -9.12
CA ASP A 63 -8.44 5.56 -9.12
C ASP A 63 -9.66 5.03 -9.89
N LYS A 64 -9.62 3.77 -10.33
CA LYS A 64 -10.66 3.16 -11.18
C LYS A 64 -12.03 3.01 -10.49
N GLN A 65 -12.05 2.89 -9.17
CA GLN A 65 -13.27 2.61 -8.40
C GLN A 65 -13.98 3.89 -7.99
N VAL A 66 -15.27 3.79 -7.66
CA VAL A 66 -16.08 4.93 -7.21
C VAL A 66 -15.79 5.30 -5.75
N ALA A 67 -16.05 6.56 -5.36
CA ALA A 67 -15.80 7.05 -3.99
C ALA A 67 -16.44 6.18 -2.89
N LYS A 68 -17.62 5.61 -3.14
CA LYS A 68 -18.29 4.69 -2.20
C LYS A 68 -17.43 3.46 -1.89
N PHE A 69 -16.77 2.89 -2.90
CA PHE A 69 -15.89 1.74 -2.72
C PHE A 69 -14.70 2.13 -1.84
N PHE A 70 -14.02 3.24 -2.15
CA PHE A 70 -12.87 3.72 -1.37
C PHE A 70 -13.25 4.11 0.06
N GLY A 71 -14.48 4.56 0.29
CA GLY A 71 -15.01 4.89 1.63
C GLY A 71 -14.94 3.72 2.62
N HIS A 72 -14.94 2.47 2.16
CA HIS A 72 -14.80 1.30 3.03
C HIS A 72 -13.38 1.05 3.55
N TYR A 73 -12.37 1.64 2.89
CA TYR A 73 -10.96 1.37 3.14
C TYR A 73 -10.26 2.48 3.91
N TYR A 74 -10.95 3.57 4.25
CA TYR A 74 -10.40 4.67 5.07
C TYR A 74 -9.00 5.09 4.60
N LEU A 75 -8.88 5.39 3.31
CA LEU A 75 -7.60 5.78 2.69
C LEU A 75 -7.02 7.00 3.42
N HIS A 76 -5.72 6.97 3.68
CA HIS A 76 -5.01 8.04 4.40
C HIS A 76 -3.54 8.15 4.00
N GLY A 77 -2.94 9.30 4.32
CA GLY A 77 -1.61 9.69 3.88
C GLY A 77 -1.62 10.37 2.50
N ASP A 78 -0.47 10.94 2.13
CA ASP A 78 -0.33 11.78 0.93
C ASP A 78 0.46 11.10 -0.20
N ASP A 79 0.92 9.87 0.01
CA ASP A 79 1.64 9.11 -1.01
C ASP A 79 0.70 8.68 -2.14
N SER A 80 1.24 8.60 -3.36
CA SER A 80 0.57 8.07 -4.55
C SER A 80 1.63 7.42 -5.43
N LEU A 81 1.23 6.57 -6.38
CA LEU A 81 2.17 5.89 -7.27
C LEU A 81 3.12 6.88 -7.96
N ASP A 82 2.60 7.92 -8.60
CA ASP A 82 3.43 8.89 -9.33
C ASP A 82 4.35 9.68 -8.41
N ARG A 83 3.83 10.19 -7.27
CA ARG A 83 4.65 10.94 -6.33
C ARG A 83 5.79 10.09 -5.80
N SER A 84 5.55 8.81 -5.54
CA SER A 84 6.55 7.90 -4.99
C SER A 84 7.53 7.40 -6.04
N LEU A 85 7.12 7.22 -7.29
CA LEU A 85 8.05 6.99 -8.41
C LEU A 85 8.95 8.22 -8.63
N ALA A 86 8.37 9.42 -8.65
CA ALA A 86 9.10 10.67 -8.85
C ALA A 86 10.12 10.93 -7.73
N LYS A 87 9.82 10.58 -6.47
CA LYS A 87 10.78 10.59 -5.35
C LYS A 87 12.02 9.73 -5.61
N ASN A 88 11.90 8.71 -6.44
CA ASN A 88 12.99 7.80 -6.83
C ASN A 88 13.56 8.12 -8.23
N GLY A 89 13.12 9.22 -8.86
CA GLY A 89 13.62 9.65 -10.17
C GLY A 89 12.97 8.98 -11.38
N PHE A 90 11.82 8.32 -11.19
CA PHE A 90 11.10 7.61 -12.27
C PHE A 90 9.72 8.23 -12.53
N SER A 91 9.25 8.06 -13.77
CA SER A 91 7.86 8.23 -14.21
C SER A 91 7.21 6.86 -14.44
N ARG A 92 5.87 6.82 -14.45
CA ARG A 92 5.13 5.64 -14.91
C ARG A 92 5.42 5.26 -16.37
N ASP A 93 5.83 6.23 -17.18
CA ASP A 93 6.16 6.02 -18.60
C ASP A 93 7.50 5.31 -18.80
N ASP A 94 8.32 5.23 -17.75
CA ASP A 94 9.61 4.52 -17.77
C ASP A 94 9.44 3.01 -17.52
N ILE A 95 8.26 2.55 -17.08
CA ILE A 95 7.99 1.15 -16.75
C ILE A 95 7.86 0.31 -18.03
N THR A 96 8.53 -0.85 -18.09
CA THR A 96 8.71 -1.68 -19.31
C THR A 96 8.46 -3.18 -19.13
#